data_AF-A0A6V7YC04-F1
#
_entry.id   AF-A0A6V7YC04-F1
#
_cell.length_a   1.000
_cell.length_b   1.000
_cell.length_c   1.000
_cell.angle_alpha   90.00
_cell.angle_beta   90.00
_cell.angle_gamma   90.00
#
_symmetry.space_group_name_H-M   'P 1'
#
loop_
_entity.id
_entity.type
_entity.pdbx_description
1 polymer ?
#
loop_
_entity_poly.entity_id
_entity_poly.type
_entity_poly.pdbx_seq_one_letter_code
_entity_poly.pdbx_strand_id
1 'polypeptide(L)'
;MAVRRPGCSFCRKEASQICSLSKQLEEKGVKVIGVVHETLGVEEFRPFLGCSDALYFDPEKKFFGPEQRWLPFWMGFLRLSTYINTYKTKKAGFVGNLEGEGRLLGGIYLINKDKMLFAHLEKEWGDEPETQQLLDALNDI
;
A
#
# COMPACT_ATOMS: atom_id res chain seq x y z
N MET A 1 3.17 0.07 -5.72
CA MET A 1 2.68 -0.14 -4.35
C MET A 1 3.07 -1.53 -3.89
N ALA A 2 3.91 -1.64 -2.86
CA ALA A 2 4.20 -2.87 -2.16
C ALA A 2 3.11 -3.12 -1.10
N VAL A 3 2.20 -4.03 -1.42
CA VAL A 3 1.02 -4.35 -0.62
C VAL A 3 1.43 -5.31 0.49
N ARG A 4 1.37 -4.87 1.74
CA ARG A 4 1.76 -5.74 2.88
C ARG A 4 0.88 -6.97 3.04
N ARG A 5 -0.43 -6.83 2.81
CA ARG A 5 -1.39 -7.93 2.94
C ARG A 5 -2.65 -7.65 2.14
N PRO A 6 -2.97 -8.46 1.11
CA PRO A 6 -4.19 -8.31 0.31
C PRO A 6 -5.49 -8.35 1.14
N GLY A 7 -5.52 -9.20 2.17
CA GLY A 7 -6.66 -9.33 3.11
C GLY A 7 -6.82 -8.17 4.09
N CYS A 8 -5.85 -7.25 4.18
CA CYS A 8 -5.88 -6.16 5.15
C CYS A 8 -6.81 -5.02 4.72
N SER A 9 -7.68 -4.57 5.63
CA SER A 9 -8.60 -3.44 5.38
C SER A 9 -7.86 -2.14 5.07
N PHE A 10 -6.72 -1.90 5.74
CA PHE A 10 -5.85 -0.75 5.48
C PHE A 10 -5.31 -0.74 4.04
N CYS A 11 -4.77 -1.87 3.57
CA CYS A 11 -4.22 -1.98 2.22
C CYS A 11 -5.29 -1.84 1.15
N ARG A 12 -6.50 -2.36 1.40
CA ARG A 12 -7.66 -2.19 0.50
C ARG A 12 -8.05 -0.72 0.38
N LYS A 13 -8.10 0.00 1.51
CA LYS A 13 -8.37 1.44 1.54
C LYS A 13 -7.31 2.23 0.78
N GLU A 14 -6.04 1.96 1.06
CA GLU A 14 -4.89 2.62 0.42
C GLU A 14 -4.88 2.39 -1.10
N ALA A 15 -5.11 1.15 -1.55
CA ALA A 15 -5.22 0.82 -2.98
C ALA A 15 -6.35 1.61 -3.65
N SER A 16 -7.52 1.70 -3.01
CA SER A 16 -8.64 2.49 -3.53
C SER A 16 -8.36 4.00 -3.53
N GLN A 17 -7.59 4.52 -2.57
CA GLN A 17 -7.15 5.91 -2.56
C GLN A 17 -6.16 6.20 -3.70
N ILE A 18 -5.22 5.30 -3.99
CA ILE A 18 -4.32 5.47 -5.15
C ILE A 18 -5.11 5.37 -6.45
N CYS A 19 -6.08 4.46 -6.54
CA CYS A 19 -6.91 4.35 -7.73
C CYS A 19 -7.84 5.54 -7.95
N SER A 20 -8.24 6.28 -6.92
CA SER A 20 -8.97 7.54 -7.12
C SER A 20 -8.10 8.65 -7.75
N LEU A 21 -6.78 8.54 -7.62
CA LEU A 21 -5.79 9.44 -8.23
C LEU A 21 -5.29 8.95 -9.60
N SER A 22 -5.72 7.77 -10.04
CA SER A 22 -5.26 7.12 -11.29
C SER A 22 -5.30 8.04 -12.50
N LYS A 23 -6.37 8.81 -12.68
CA LYS A 23 -6.50 9.75 -13.80
C LYS A 23 -5.37 10.79 -13.85
N GLN A 24 -5.00 11.36 -12.70
CA GLN A 24 -3.90 12.34 -12.61
C GLN A 24 -2.54 11.68 -12.88
N LEU A 25 -2.38 10.44 -12.43
CA LEU A 25 -1.19 9.63 -12.71
C LEU A 25 -1.07 9.32 -14.20
N GLU A 26 -2.17 8.92 -14.85
CA GLU A 26 -2.22 8.62 -16.28
C GLU A 26 -1.96 9.85 -17.15
N GLU A 27 -2.47 11.02 -16.79
CA GLU A 27 -2.18 12.29 -17.47
C GLU A 27 -0.66 12.62 -17.46
N LYS A 28 0.04 12.18 -16.42
CA LYS A 28 1.50 12.29 -16.29
C LYS A 28 2.26 11.08 -16.87
N GLY A 29 1.55 10.11 -17.47
CA GLY A 29 2.14 8.89 -18.03
C GLY A 29 2.60 7.87 -16.99
N VAL A 30 2.17 7.99 -15.73
CA VAL A 30 2.53 7.10 -14.63
C VAL A 30 1.55 5.93 -14.55
N LYS A 31 2.10 4.71 -14.50
CA LYS A 31 1.31 3.49 -14.31
C LYS A 31 1.35 3.05 -12.86
N VAL A 32 0.19 2.71 -12.31
CA VAL A 32 0.09 2.08 -10.99
C VAL A 32 0.38 0.59 -11.14
N ILE A 33 1.18 0.04 -10.23
CA ILE A 33 1.50 -1.40 -10.17
C ILE A 33 1.39 -1.85 -8.71
N GLY A 34 0.73 -2.97 -8.47
CA GLY A 34 0.70 -3.66 -7.19
C GLY A 34 1.77 -4.75 -7.11
N VAL A 35 2.42 -4.91 -5.97
CA VAL A 35 3.33 -6.02 -5.68
C VAL A 35 2.91 -6.64 -4.35
N VAL A 36 2.69 -7.96 -4.34
CA VAL A 36 2.28 -8.73 -3.17
C VAL A 36 3.32 -9.80 -2.87
N HIS A 37 3.58 -10.08 -1.59
CA HIS A 37 4.47 -11.19 -1.19
C HIS A 37 3.71 -12.48 -0.84
N GLU A 38 2.39 -12.42 -0.75
CA GLU A 38 1.50 -13.56 -0.50
C GLU A 38 0.34 -13.58 -1.50
N THR A 39 -0.12 -14.78 -1.84
CA THR A 39 -1.25 -14.99 -2.77
C THR A 39 -2.61 -15.05 -2.05
N LEU A 40 -2.60 -15.17 -0.72
CA LEU A 40 -3.81 -15.24 0.10
C LEU A 40 -4.57 -13.91 0.03
N GLY A 41 -5.85 -13.97 -0.33
CA GLY A 41 -6.73 -12.79 -0.44
C GLY A 41 -6.46 -11.89 -1.65
N VAL A 42 -5.63 -12.32 -2.62
CA VAL A 42 -5.35 -11.55 -3.85
C VAL A 42 -6.60 -11.36 -4.70
N GLU A 43 -7.40 -12.41 -4.89
CA GLU A 43 -8.64 -12.32 -5.69
C GLU A 43 -9.63 -11.32 -5.09
N GLU A 44 -9.71 -11.25 -3.76
CA GLU A 44 -10.56 -10.29 -3.04
C GLU A 44 -9.98 -8.87 -3.03
N PHE A 45 -8.66 -8.75 -3.17
CA PHE A 45 -7.96 -7.46 -3.20
C PHE A 45 -8.07 -6.80 -4.57
N ARG A 46 -8.13 -7.59 -5.65
CA ARG A 46 -8.13 -7.12 -7.03
C ARG A 46 -9.16 -6.01 -7.34
N PRO A 47 -10.42 -6.07 -6.86
CA PRO A 47 -11.39 -5.00 -7.08
C PRO A 47 -10.98 -3.64 -6.48
N PHE A 48 -10.20 -3.65 -5.39
CA PHE A 48 -9.73 -2.43 -4.73
C PHE A 48 -8.58 -1.75 -5.47
N LEU A 49 -7.85 -2.51 -6.30
CA LEU A 49 -6.81 -2.01 -7.20
C LEU A 49 -7.34 -1.94 -8.65
N GLY A 50 -8.59 -1.50 -8.84
CA GLY A 50 -9.24 -1.49 -10.16
C GLY A 50 -8.62 -0.56 -11.21
N CYS A 51 -7.68 0.32 -10.82
CA CYS A 51 -6.93 1.18 -11.72
C CYS A 51 -5.68 0.53 -12.31
N SER A 52 -5.34 -0.71 -11.91
CA SER A 52 -4.16 -1.41 -12.39
C SER A 52 -4.48 -2.87 -12.68
N ASP A 53 -4.12 -3.31 -13.89
CA ASP A 53 -4.14 -4.72 -14.27
C ASP A 53 -2.87 -5.47 -13.81
N ALA A 54 -1.87 -4.74 -13.30
CA ALA A 54 -0.55 -5.26 -12.98
C ALA A 54 -0.41 -5.52 -11.48
N LEU A 55 -0.65 -6.77 -11.08
CA LEU A 55 -0.37 -7.28 -9.74
C LEU A 55 0.69 -8.38 -9.81
N TYR A 56 1.88 -8.08 -9.29
CA TYR A 56 3.02 -9.00 -9.32
C TYR A 56 3.22 -9.70 -7.98
N PHE A 57 3.68 -10.94 -8.06
CA PHE A 57 4.04 -11.73 -6.89
C PHE A 57 5.55 -11.67 -6.66
N ASP A 58 5.97 -11.19 -5.49
CA ASP A 58 7.36 -11.08 -5.04
C ASP A 58 7.60 -12.00 -3.83
N PRO A 59 7.91 -13.29 -4.05
CA PRO A 59 8.12 -14.25 -2.96
C PRO A 59 9.37 -13.93 -2.13
N GLU A 60 10.36 -13.25 -2.73
CA GLU A 60 11.61 -12.89 -2.08
C GLU A 60 11.51 -11.58 -1.28
N LYS A 61 10.38 -10.87 -1.36
CA LYS A 61 10.10 -9.62 -0.64
C LYS A 61 11.11 -8.51 -0.93
N LYS A 62 11.73 -8.52 -2.11
CA LYS A 62 12.70 -7.50 -2.54
C LYS A 62 12.10 -6.10 -2.58
N PHE A 63 10.83 -5.98 -2.96
CA PHE A 63 10.12 -4.70 -3.01
C PHE A 63 9.73 -4.13 -1.63
N PHE A 64 9.92 -4.91 -0.56
CA PHE A 64 9.65 -4.46 0.81
C PHE A 64 10.86 -3.77 1.47
N GLY A 65 11.97 -3.68 0.73
CA GLY A 65 13.21 -3.01 1.11
C GLY A 65 14.36 -3.99 1.30
N PRO A 66 15.62 -3.53 1.23
CA PRO A 66 16.79 -4.35 1.54
C PRO A 66 16.74 -4.84 2.99
N GLU A 67 16.21 -4.02 3.89
CA GLU A 67 15.86 -4.39 5.25
C GLU A 67 14.34 -4.47 5.37
N GLN A 68 13.84 -5.68 5.62
CA GLN A 68 12.42 -5.91 5.83
C GLN A 68 11.99 -5.26 7.15
N ARG A 69 10.96 -4.41 7.08
CA ARG A 69 10.40 -3.73 8.25
C ARG A 69 9.31 -4.61 8.85
N TRP A 70 9.57 -5.13 10.05
CA TRP A 70 8.65 -5.99 10.77
C TRP A 70 8.09 -5.26 11.99
N LEU A 71 6.76 -5.22 12.08
CA LEU A 71 6.05 -4.72 13.25
C LEU A 71 5.37 -5.89 13.97
N PRO A 72 5.95 -6.37 15.08
CA PRO A 72 5.30 -7.33 15.97
C PRO A 72 3.89 -6.90 16.38
N PHE A 73 2.98 -7.87 16.42
CA PHE A 73 1.57 -7.59 16.65
C PHE A 73 1.30 -6.83 17.95
N TRP A 74 1.98 -7.22 19.04
CA TRP A 74 1.84 -6.58 20.34
C TRP A 74 2.23 -5.08 20.28
N MET A 75 3.28 -4.72 19.52
CA MET A 75 3.65 -3.32 19.34
C MET A 75 2.65 -2.56 18.46
N GLY A 76 2.09 -3.21 17.44
CA GLY A 76 1.06 -2.60 16.60
C GLY A 76 -0.21 -2.27 17.39
N PHE A 77 -0.64 -3.18 18.28
CA PHE A 77 -1.81 -2.96 19.16
C PHE A 77 -1.58 -1.91 20.25
N LEU A 78 -0.34 -1.65 20.67
CA LEU A 78 -0.06 -0.60 21.67
C LEU A 78 -0.14 0.82 21.10
N ARG A 79 -0.20 1.00 19.78
CA ARG A 79 -0.18 2.31 19.13
C ARG A 79 -1.59 2.87 18.98
N LEU A 80 -1.79 4.12 19.43
CA LEU A 80 -3.07 4.84 19.30
C LEU A 80 -3.47 5.05 17.83
N SER A 81 -2.50 5.26 16.95
CA SER A 81 -2.69 5.40 15.50
C SER A 81 -3.42 4.21 14.89
N THR A 82 -3.07 2.98 15.30
CA THR A 82 -3.73 1.75 14.86
C THR A 82 -5.24 1.80 15.12
N TYR A 83 -5.67 2.27 16.29
CA TYR A 83 -7.09 2.38 16.63
C TYR A 83 -7.80 3.47 15.83
N ILE A 84 -7.19 4.65 15.68
CA ILE A 84 -7.72 5.76 14.89
C ILE A 84 -7.88 5.33 13.43
N ASN A 85 -6.85 4.72 12.85
CA ASN A 85 -6.86 4.25 11.48
C ASN A 85 -7.90 3.14 11.30
N THR A 86 -8.01 2.21 12.26
CA THR A 86 -9.03 1.15 12.24
C THR A 86 -10.44 1.75 12.19
N TYR A 87 -10.70 2.77 13.03
CA TYR A 87 -11.98 3.46 13.05
C TYR A 87 -12.29 4.15 11.71
N LYS A 88 -11.31 4.89 11.14
CA LYS A 88 -11.45 5.53 9.82
C LYS A 88 -11.75 4.52 8.72
N THR A 89 -11.03 3.40 8.71
CA THR A 89 -11.15 2.35 7.69
C THR A 89 -12.51 1.65 7.78
N LYS A 90 -12.96 1.33 9.00
CA LYS A 90 -14.31 0.79 9.23
C LYS A 90 -15.40 1.76 8.81
N LYS A 91 -15.26 3.05 9.14
CA LYS A 91 -16.21 4.10 8.74
C LYS A 91 -16.28 4.25 7.21
N ALA A 92 -15.18 4.04 6.52
CA ALA A 92 -15.11 4.04 5.06
C ALA A 92 -15.63 2.74 4.42
N GLY A 93 -16.12 1.77 5.21
CA GLY A 93 -16.74 0.55 4.71
C GLY A 93 -15.77 -0.57 4.31
N PHE A 94 -14.48 -0.42 4.57
CA PHE A 94 -13.48 -1.44 4.23
C PHE A 94 -13.43 -2.54 5.29
N VAL A 95 -13.79 -3.75 4.89
CA VAL A 95 -13.68 -4.96 5.70
C VAL A 95 -12.46 -5.76 5.23
N GLY A 96 -11.70 -6.31 6.19
CA GLY A 96 -10.57 -7.17 5.94
C GLY A 96 -10.56 -8.35 6.91
N ASN A 97 -9.77 -9.38 6.59
CA ASN A 97 -9.55 -10.55 7.44
C ASN A 97 -8.20 -10.42 8.17
N LEU A 98 -7.93 -11.32 9.13
CA LEU A 98 -6.63 -11.43 9.81
C LEU A 98 -5.76 -12.55 9.23
N GLU A 99 -6.15 -13.15 8.11
CA GLU A 99 -5.47 -14.28 7.49
C GLU A 99 -4.22 -13.82 6.74
N GLY A 100 -3.17 -14.64 6.76
CA GLY A 100 -1.88 -14.33 6.12
C GLY A 100 -0.89 -13.59 7.02
N GLU A 101 0.19 -13.09 6.43
CA GLU A 101 1.29 -12.45 7.16
C GLU A 101 1.11 -10.93 7.25
N GLY A 102 0.70 -10.45 8.43
CA GLY A 102 0.36 -9.05 8.67
C GLY A 102 1.44 -8.18 9.34
N ARG A 103 2.61 -8.75 9.69
CA ARG A 103 3.66 -8.02 10.43
C ARG A 103 4.62 -7.26 9.52
N LEU A 104 4.78 -7.71 8.27
CA LEU A 104 5.61 -7.03 7.29
C LEU A 104 4.95 -5.69 6.92
N LEU A 105 5.73 -4.61 6.90
CA LEU A 105 5.27 -3.28 6.49
C LEU A 105 5.54 -3.07 5.00
N GLY A 106 4.57 -2.49 4.31
CA GLY A 106 4.57 -2.20 2.89
C GLY A 106 5.15 -0.82 2.59
N GLY A 107 4.82 -0.32 1.40
CA GLY A 107 5.22 1.01 0.98
C GLY A 107 4.80 1.36 -0.44
N ILE A 108 4.94 2.63 -0.77
CA ILE A 108 4.65 3.18 -2.09
C ILE A 108 5.92 3.80 -2.64
N TYR A 109 6.17 3.54 -3.92
CA TYR A 109 7.33 4.02 -4.63
C TYR A 109 6.87 4.67 -5.93
N LEU A 110 7.44 5.83 -6.22
CA LEU A 110 7.37 6.49 -7.52
C LEU A 110 8.75 6.38 -8.16
N ILE A 111 8.80 5.68 -9.28
CA ILE A 111 10.05 5.37 -9.99
C ILE A 111 9.93 5.94 -11.39
N ASN A 112 10.86 6.82 -11.77
CA ASN A 112 11.00 7.35 -13.12
C ASN A 112 12.33 6.86 -13.70
N LYS A 113 12.26 5.93 -14.66
CA LYS A 113 13.42 5.22 -15.23
C LYS A 113 14.26 4.59 -14.10
N ASP A 114 15.48 5.07 -13.90
CA ASP A 114 16.42 4.55 -12.90
C ASP A 114 16.43 5.38 -11.60
N LYS A 115 15.57 6.40 -11.49
CA LYS A 115 15.50 7.28 -10.32
C LYS A 115 14.24 7.03 -9.51
N MET A 116 14.43 6.82 -8.21
CA MET A 116 13.35 6.83 -7.23
C MET A 116 13.05 8.29 -6.87
N LEU A 117 11.91 8.81 -7.31
CA LEU A 117 11.50 10.20 -7.05
C LEU A 117 10.79 10.33 -5.71
N PHE A 118 10.04 9.31 -5.31
CA PHE A 118 9.33 9.29 -4.04
C PHE A 118 9.29 7.88 -3.48
N ALA A 119 9.46 7.76 -2.17
CA ALA A 119 9.32 6.52 -1.43
C ALA A 119 8.65 6.80 -0.09
N HIS A 120 7.45 6.27 0.08
CA HIS A 120 6.75 6.22 1.35
C HIS A 120 6.85 4.81 1.91
N LEU A 121 7.63 4.67 2.97
CA LEU A 121 7.80 3.41 3.69
C LEU A 121 6.89 3.44 4.93
N GLU A 122 5.85 2.59 4.95
CA GLU A 122 4.96 2.47 6.11
C GLU A 122 5.78 2.26 7.41
N LYS A 123 5.57 3.10 8.43
CA LYS A 123 6.20 2.94 9.74
C LYS A 123 5.30 2.18 10.73
N GLU A 124 4.00 2.25 10.49
CA GLU A 124 2.95 1.69 11.34
C GLU A 124 1.84 1.09 10.48
N TRP A 125 0.90 0.37 11.11
CA TRP A 125 -0.23 -0.18 10.37
C TRP A 125 -1.22 0.92 9.95
N GLY A 126 -1.45 1.03 8.64
CA GLY A 126 -2.34 2.04 8.08
C GLY A 126 -1.71 3.44 8.10
N ASP A 127 -0.38 3.49 8.10
CA ASP A 127 0.38 4.70 7.78
C ASP A 127 0.17 4.99 6.29
N GLU A 128 -0.77 5.89 6.00
CA GLU A 128 -1.12 6.26 4.62
C GLU A 128 -0.13 7.30 4.08
N PRO A 129 0.26 7.21 2.80
CA PRO A 129 1.05 8.25 2.18
C PRO A 129 0.29 9.58 2.19
N GLU A 130 1.01 10.68 2.39
CA GLU A 130 0.43 11.99 2.19
C GLU A 130 0.21 12.22 0.68
N THR A 131 -1.07 12.27 0.27
CA THR A 131 -1.46 12.46 -1.14
C THR A 131 -0.77 13.67 -1.76
N GLN A 132 -0.62 14.75 -1.00
CA GLN A 132 0.01 15.98 -1.50
C GLN A 132 1.48 15.77 -1.86
N GLN A 133 2.25 15.06 -1.01
CA GLN A 133 3.66 14.76 -1.30
C GLN A 133 3.80 13.89 -2.54
N LEU A 134 2.89 12.94 -2.73
CA LEU A 134 2.86 12.12 -3.95
C LEU A 134 2.61 13.00 -5.18
N LEU A 135 1.60 13.88 -5.15
CA LEU A 135 1.27 14.78 -6.25
C LEU A 135 2.39 15.79 -6.55
N ASP A 136 3.04 16.31 -5.52
CA ASP A 136 4.17 17.22 -5.67
C ASP A 136 5.34 16.51 -6.37
N ALA A 137 5.65 15.26 -5.98
CA ALA A 137 6.66 14.44 -6.62
C ALA A 137 6.34 14.08 -8.09
N LEU A 138 5.06 14.09 -8.49
CA LEU A 138 4.67 13.92 -9.90
C LEU A 138 5.05 15.13 -10.79
N ASN A 139 5.29 16.30 -10.20
CA ASN A 139 5.73 17.47 -10.96
C ASN A 139 7.21 17.37 -11.39
N ASP A 140 7.98 16.50 -10.73
CA ASP A 140 9.40 16.27 -11.01
C ASP A 140 9.65 15.13 -12.03
N ILE A 141 8.60 14.63 -12.68
CA ILE A 141 8.64 13.54 -13.67
C ILE A 141 9.02 14.03 -15.08
#